data_AF-A0A2E4I8C7-F1
#
_entry.id   AF-A0A2E4I8C7-F1
#
_cell.length_a   1.000
_cell.length_b   1.000
_cell.length_c   1.000
_cell.angle_alpha   90.00
_cell.angle_beta   90.00
_cell.angle_gamma   90.00
#
_symmetry.space_group_name_H-M   'P 1'
#
loop_
_entity.id
_entity.type
_entity.pdbx_description
1 polymer ?
#
loop_
_entity_poly.entity_id
_entity_poly.type
_entity_poly.pdbx_seq_one_letter_code
_entity_poly.pdbx_strand_id
1 'polypeptide(L)'
;MGRPDDSIAPALTLAGEMEPMCRVITLLSKVSPYSKMPEIQHIIKSTNDPEERRRKAVEFFSETYFQNTREFSDTLTAIFPPNSPGAKEICRARKCTLSFAGYGQQFDIFCKVWALSSEDPGFQVSWCHNLLFNSRLHPEVVILCFEPNWGSSSGKPIT
;
A
#
# COMPACT_ATOMS: atom_id res chain seq x y z
N MET A 1 -18.38 -8.68 6.65
CA MET A 1 -18.07 -7.23 6.65
C MET A 1 -16.66 -7.07 7.21
N GLY A 2 -15.70 -6.51 6.45
CA GLY A 2 -14.29 -6.35 6.90
C GLY A 2 -13.22 -6.95 5.98
N ARG A 3 -13.60 -7.60 4.87
CA ARG A 3 -12.64 -7.97 3.82
C ARG A 3 -12.36 -6.72 2.96
N PRO A 4 -11.09 -6.44 2.62
CA PRO A 4 -10.75 -5.39 1.66
C PRO A 4 -11.56 -5.56 0.38
N ASP A 5 -12.23 -4.49 -0.03
CA ASP A 5 -12.98 -4.44 -1.28
C ASP A 5 -12.13 -3.86 -2.41
N ASP A 6 -12.75 -3.71 -3.57
CA ASP A 6 -12.10 -3.32 -4.80
C ASP A 6 -11.56 -1.88 -4.79
N SER A 7 -11.95 -1.07 -3.80
CA SER A 7 -11.48 0.32 -3.65
C SER A 7 -10.11 0.41 -3.00
N ILE A 8 -9.70 -0.62 -2.25
CA ILE A 8 -8.40 -0.67 -1.56
C ILE A 8 -7.53 -1.87 -1.97
N ALA A 9 -8.12 -2.84 -2.67
CA ALA A 9 -7.43 -3.99 -3.25
C ALA A 9 -7.51 -3.96 -4.78
N PRO A 10 -6.80 -3.04 -5.47
CA PRO A 10 -6.84 -2.94 -6.93
C PRO A 10 -6.45 -4.24 -7.63
N ALA A 11 -7.05 -4.46 -8.80
CA ALA A 11 -6.57 -5.45 -9.75
C ALA A 11 -5.28 -4.93 -10.40
N LEU A 12 -4.24 -5.77 -10.45
CA LEU A 12 -2.95 -5.45 -11.04
C LEU A 12 -2.80 -6.17 -12.38
N THR A 13 -2.63 -5.39 -13.45
CA THR A 13 -2.36 -5.90 -14.80
C THR A 13 -0.96 -5.49 -15.23
N LEU A 14 -0.15 -6.45 -15.71
CA LEU A 14 1.19 -6.15 -16.19
C LEU A 14 1.13 -5.40 -17.53
N ALA A 15 2.12 -4.55 -17.80
CA ALA A 15 2.16 -3.82 -19.06
C ALA A 15 2.20 -4.76 -20.27
N GLY A 16 1.27 -4.60 -21.20
CA GLY A 16 1.12 -5.45 -22.40
C GLY A 16 0.13 -6.60 -22.23
N GLU A 17 -0.31 -6.89 -21.01
CA GLU A 17 -1.34 -7.89 -20.73
C GLU A 17 -2.73 -7.23 -20.68
N MET A 18 -3.77 -8.01 -20.98
CA MET A 18 -5.16 -7.56 -20.86
C MET A 18 -5.82 -8.01 -19.56
N GLU A 19 -5.46 -9.20 -19.07
CA GLU A 19 -6.07 -9.78 -17.88
C GLU A 19 -5.29 -9.44 -16.61
N PRO A 20 -5.98 -9.17 -15.48
CA PRO A 20 -5.32 -8.97 -14.21
C PRO A 20 -4.55 -10.20 -13.75
N MET A 21 -3.30 -9.99 -13.34
CA MET A 21 -2.46 -11.01 -12.75
C MET A 21 -2.94 -11.40 -11.35
N CYS A 22 -3.26 -10.40 -10.52
CA CYS A 22 -3.65 -10.59 -9.14
C CYS A 22 -4.34 -9.33 -8.58
N ARG A 23 -4.74 -9.37 -7.31
CA ARG A 23 -5.13 -8.19 -6.54
C ARG A 23 -4.10 -7.92 -5.45
N VAL A 24 -3.79 -6.64 -5.23
CA VAL A 24 -2.80 -6.22 -4.23
C VAL A 24 -3.45 -5.23 -3.28
N ILE A 25 -3.11 -5.27 -1.99
CA ILE A 25 -3.54 -4.24 -1.04
C ILE A 25 -2.48 -3.15 -1.05
N THR A 26 -2.89 -1.93 -1.37
CA THR A 26 -1.99 -0.78 -1.47
C THR A 26 -2.10 0.13 -0.25
N LEU A 27 -0.97 0.62 0.23
CA LEU A 27 -0.86 1.65 1.25
C LEU A 27 -0.39 2.95 0.60
N LEU A 28 -1.13 4.04 0.80
CA LEU A 28 -0.67 5.38 0.44
C LEU A 28 0.31 5.88 1.49
N SER A 29 1.54 6.16 1.04
CA SER A 29 2.59 6.64 1.94
C SER A 29 2.39 8.12 2.25
N LYS A 30 2.76 8.53 3.47
CA LYS A 30 2.94 9.94 3.79
C LYS A 30 4.34 10.40 3.43
N VAL A 31 4.50 11.66 3.02
CA VAL A 31 5.84 12.21 2.79
C VAL A 31 6.62 12.29 4.11
N SER A 32 7.95 12.21 4.02
CA SER A 32 8.86 11.97 5.15
C SER A 32 8.64 12.81 6.43
N PRO A 33 8.24 14.11 6.42
CA PRO A 33 7.95 14.83 7.67
C PRO A 33 6.61 14.46 8.33
N TYR A 34 5.65 13.91 7.57
CA TYR A 34 4.32 13.58 8.07
C TYR A 34 4.11 12.09 8.29
N SER A 35 5.14 11.27 8.11
CA SER A 35 5.09 9.81 8.21
C SER A 35 4.61 9.27 9.56
N LYS A 36 4.63 10.10 10.62
CA LYS A 36 4.26 9.73 12.00
C LYS A 36 4.97 8.47 12.51
N MET A 37 6.18 8.25 12.00
CA MET A 37 6.99 7.08 12.36
C MET A 37 7.27 6.97 13.85
N PRO A 38 7.60 8.05 14.59
CA PRO A 38 7.78 7.97 16.04
C PRO A 38 6.53 7.46 16.77
N GLU A 39 5.35 7.96 16.40
CA GLU A 39 4.06 7.56 16.99
C GLU A 39 3.72 6.10 16.66
N ILE A 40 3.89 5.68 15.41
CA ILE A 40 3.69 4.29 14.97
C ILE A 40 4.62 3.34 15.75
N GLN A 41 5.91 3.69 15.86
CA GLN A 41 6.87 2.89 16.63
C GLN A 41 6.54 2.83 18.12
N HIS A 42 6.02 3.93 18.69
CA HIS A 42 5.57 3.93 20.08
C HIS A 42 4.43 2.94 20.30
N ILE A 43 3.43 2.89 19.41
CA ILE A 43 2.32 1.92 19.49
C ILE A 43 2.86 0.49 19.44
N ILE A 44 3.74 0.19 18.46
CA ILE A 44 4.36 -1.15 18.29
C ILE A 44 5.08 -1.58 19.58
N LYS A 45 5.85 -0.68 20.20
CA LYS A 45 6.62 -0.95 21.42
C LYS A 45 5.76 -1.01 22.69
N SER A 46 4.59 -0.35 22.68
CA SER A 46 3.72 -0.24 23.86
C SER A 46 2.99 -1.53 24.23
N THR A 47 2.84 -2.47 23.28
CA THR A 47 2.11 -3.73 23.53
C THR A 47 2.51 -4.84 22.55
N ASN A 48 2.59 -6.07 23.09
CA ASN A 48 2.75 -7.29 22.31
C ASN A 48 1.41 -7.95 21.94
N ASP A 49 0.31 -7.53 22.57
CA ASP A 49 -1.03 -8.03 22.29
C ASP A 49 -1.52 -7.51 20.92
N PRO A 50 -1.79 -8.39 19.94
CA PRO A 50 -2.28 -8.00 18.62
C PRO A 50 -3.61 -7.25 18.64
N GLU A 51 -4.53 -7.58 19.57
CA GLU A 51 -5.85 -6.94 19.61
C GLU A 51 -5.73 -5.51 20.11
N GLU A 52 -5.00 -5.30 21.20
CA GLU A 52 -4.73 -3.98 21.75
C GLU A 52 -3.91 -3.11 20.77
N ARG A 53 -2.93 -3.70 20.09
CA ARG A 53 -2.15 -2.98 19.06
C ARG A 53 -3.06 -2.50 17.93
N ARG A 54 -3.92 -3.36 17.41
CA ARG A 54 -4.88 -3.02 16.35
C ARG A 54 -5.83 -1.93 16.82
N ARG A 55 -6.33 -2.00 18.06
CA ARG A 55 -7.23 -1.00 18.64
C ARG A 55 -6.56 0.38 18.68
N LYS A 56 -5.36 0.48 19.25
CA LYS A 56 -4.58 1.73 19.30
C LYS A 56 -4.25 2.28 17.92
N ALA A 57 -3.93 1.40 16.96
CA ALA A 57 -3.67 1.80 15.59
C ALA A 57 -4.92 2.42 14.95
N VAL A 58 -6.09 1.77 15.08
CA VAL A 58 -7.36 2.30 14.56
C VAL A 58 -7.69 3.65 15.20
N GLU A 59 -7.56 3.77 16.52
CA GLU A 59 -7.75 5.02 17.26
C GLU A 59 -6.86 6.13 16.69
N PHE A 60 -5.55 5.89 16.64
CA PHE A 60 -4.55 6.83 16.08
C PHE A 60 -4.85 7.26 14.63
N PHE A 61 -5.20 6.33 13.75
CA PHE A 61 -5.48 6.65 12.35
C PHE A 61 -6.83 7.35 12.13
N SER A 62 -7.79 7.15 13.04
CA SER A 62 -9.14 7.72 12.94
C SER A 62 -9.22 9.21 13.31
N GLU A 63 -8.26 9.73 14.08
CA GLU A 63 -8.33 11.11 14.59
C GLU A 63 -8.13 12.16 13.51
N THR A 64 -6.93 12.21 12.92
CA THR A 64 -6.53 13.25 11.96
C THR A 64 -5.65 12.74 10.83
N TYR A 65 -5.24 11.46 10.88
CA TYR A 65 -4.18 10.95 10.03
C TYR A 65 -4.49 11.08 8.54
N PHE A 66 -5.72 10.84 8.11
CA PHE A 66 -6.11 10.92 6.70
C PHE A 66 -6.76 12.25 6.27
N GLN A 67 -6.83 13.25 7.16
CA GLN A 67 -7.55 14.49 6.88
C GLN A 67 -6.80 15.44 5.93
N ASN A 68 -5.46 15.42 5.92
CA ASN A 68 -4.64 16.33 5.13
C ASN A 68 -4.04 15.64 3.90
N THR A 69 -4.70 15.77 2.75
CA THR A 69 -4.26 15.14 1.50
C THR A 69 -2.85 15.57 1.05
N ARG A 70 -2.43 16.80 1.38
CA ARG A 70 -1.08 17.33 1.07
C ARG A 70 0.06 16.64 1.82
N GLU A 71 -0.26 15.88 2.87
CA GLU A 71 0.74 15.11 3.63
C GLU A 71 1.08 13.77 2.99
N PHE A 72 0.31 13.34 1.98
CA PHE A 72 0.52 12.08 1.28
C PHE A 72 1.47 12.25 0.11
N SER A 73 2.33 11.26 -0.10
CA SER A 73 3.09 11.14 -1.33
C SER A 73 2.20 10.63 -2.44
N ASP A 74 2.59 10.89 -3.68
CA ASP A 74 1.90 10.31 -4.84
C ASP A 74 2.19 8.81 -5.01
N THR A 75 3.07 8.21 -4.21
CA THR A 75 3.42 6.79 -4.32
C THR A 75 2.59 5.88 -3.43
N LEU A 76 2.35 4.68 -3.94
CA LEU A 76 1.70 3.58 -3.23
C LEU A 76 2.73 2.50 -2.92
N THR A 77 2.52 1.75 -1.85
CA THR A 77 3.31 0.54 -1.55
C THR A 77 2.44 -0.68 -1.38
N ALA A 78 2.94 -1.86 -1.73
CA ALA A 78 2.30 -3.14 -1.41
C ALA A 78 3.33 -4.12 -0.85
N ILE A 79 2.90 -4.93 0.11
CA ILE A 79 3.73 -5.90 0.81
C ILE A 79 3.46 -7.32 0.31
N PHE A 80 4.54 -8.06 0.09
CA PHE A 80 4.50 -9.44 -0.39
C PHE A 80 5.34 -10.34 0.52
N PRO A 81 4.99 -11.63 0.62
CA PRO A 81 5.81 -12.58 1.35
C PRO A 81 7.22 -12.72 0.72
N PRO A 82 8.20 -13.18 1.51
CA PRO A 82 9.53 -13.48 1.00
C PRO A 82 9.47 -14.39 -0.22
N ASN A 83 10.37 -14.18 -1.18
CA ASN A 83 10.48 -14.98 -2.40
C ASN A 83 9.22 -15.04 -3.29
N SER A 84 8.23 -14.18 -3.07
CA SER A 84 6.99 -14.11 -3.86
C SER A 84 7.25 -14.12 -5.37
N PRO A 85 6.79 -15.15 -6.11
CA PRO A 85 6.89 -15.17 -7.57
C PRO A 85 6.19 -13.97 -8.20
N GLY A 86 5.02 -13.60 -7.65
CA GLY A 86 4.25 -12.46 -8.12
C GLY A 86 5.02 -11.15 -7.97
N ALA A 87 5.67 -10.92 -6.83
CA ALA A 87 6.46 -9.70 -6.62
C ALA A 87 7.65 -9.62 -7.59
N LYS A 88 8.31 -10.76 -7.87
CA LYS A 88 9.42 -10.83 -8.84
C LYS A 88 8.94 -10.49 -10.25
N GLU A 89 7.79 -11.02 -10.65
CA GLU A 89 7.23 -10.79 -11.98
C GLU A 89 6.78 -9.33 -12.17
N ILE A 90 6.06 -8.77 -11.19
CA ILE A 90 5.66 -7.36 -11.18
C ILE A 90 6.89 -6.44 -11.28
N CYS A 91 7.90 -6.67 -10.44
CA CYS A 91 9.12 -5.88 -10.44
C CYS A 91 9.89 -6.00 -11.76
N ARG A 92 9.89 -7.19 -12.39
CA ARG A 92 10.52 -7.41 -13.70
C ARG A 92 9.81 -6.66 -14.82
N ALA A 93 8.47 -6.58 -14.78
CA ALA A 93 7.68 -5.84 -15.75
C ALA A 93 7.94 -4.33 -15.70
N ARG A 94 8.36 -3.79 -14.55
CA ARG A 94 8.66 -2.36 -14.26
C ARG A 94 7.49 -1.40 -14.44
N LYS A 95 6.43 -1.82 -15.11
CA LYS A 95 5.22 -1.07 -15.37
C LYS A 95 4.01 -1.98 -15.21
N CYS A 96 2.96 -1.45 -14.62
CA CYS A 96 1.68 -2.13 -14.47
C CYS A 96 0.54 -1.10 -14.42
N THR A 97 -0.68 -1.58 -14.52
CA THR A 97 -1.89 -0.80 -14.25
C THR A 97 -2.51 -1.31 -12.95
N LEU A 98 -2.85 -0.39 -12.05
CA LEU A 98 -3.66 -0.65 -10.87
C LEU A 98 -5.08 -0.16 -11.15
N SER A 99 -6.02 -1.10 -11.26
CA SER A 99 -7.45 -0.82 -11.49
C SER A 99 -8.20 -0.90 -10.17
N PHE A 100 -8.63 0.27 -9.68
CA PHE A 100 -9.46 0.42 -8.49
C PHE A 100 -10.92 0.55 -8.91
N ALA A 101 -11.83 -0.03 -8.12
CA ALA A 101 -13.26 0.16 -8.31
C ALA A 101 -13.93 0.51 -6.98
N GLY A 102 -14.56 1.68 -6.91
CA GLY A 102 -15.19 2.16 -5.69
C GLY A 102 -15.99 3.43 -5.94
N TYR A 103 -17.01 3.67 -5.10
CA TYR A 103 -17.83 4.89 -5.16
C TYR A 103 -18.48 5.15 -6.54
N GLY A 104 -18.85 4.08 -7.26
CA GLY A 104 -19.45 4.16 -8.60
C GLY A 104 -18.46 4.54 -9.72
N GLN A 105 -17.15 4.52 -9.44
CA GLN A 105 -16.11 4.85 -10.40
C GLN A 105 -15.04 3.76 -10.46
N GLN A 106 -14.47 3.59 -11.64
CA GLN A 106 -13.26 2.81 -11.87
C GLN A 106 -12.11 3.74 -12.20
N PHE A 107 -10.97 3.54 -11.55
CA PHE A 107 -9.74 4.27 -11.81
C PHE A 107 -8.67 3.30 -12.30
N ASP A 108 -8.16 3.54 -13.51
CA ASP A 108 -7.05 2.79 -14.08
C ASP A 108 -5.78 3.65 -13.95
N ILE A 109 -4.93 3.30 -12.98
CA ILE A 109 -3.71 4.04 -12.64
C ILE A 109 -2.49 3.35 -13.22
N PHE A 110 -1.83 3.99 -14.17
CA PHE A 110 -0.59 3.46 -14.76
C PHE A 110 0.58 3.76 -13.84
N CYS A 111 1.35 2.74 -13.47
CA CYS A 111 2.44 2.88 -12.51
C CYS A 111 3.77 2.44 -13.12
N LYS A 112 4.85 3.12 -12.73
CA LYS A 112 6.16 2.46 -12.65
C LYS A 112 6.24 1.68 -11.34
N VAL A 113 6.94 0.55 -11.35
CA VAL A 113 7.06 -0.30 -10.17
C VAL A 113 8.49 -0.79 -9.96
N TRP A 114 8.93 -0.78 -8.70
CA TRP A 114 10.23 -1.31 -8.27
C TRP A 114 10.17 -1.81 -6.82
N ALA A 115 11.11 -2.66 -6.44
CA ALA A 115 11.26 -3.09 -5.04
C ALA A 115 12.05 -2.03 -4.25
N LEU A 116 11.59 -1.73 -3.03
CA LEU A 116 12.30 -0.86 -2.09
C LEU A 116 13.37 -1.64 -1.32
N SER A 117 14.52 -1.00 -1.04
CA SER A 117 15.50 -1.55 -0.10
C SER A 117 15.05 -1.33 1.34
N SER A 118 15.59 -2.10 2.27
CA SER A 118 15.28 -1.96 3.70
C SER A 118 15.74 -0.62 4.29
N GLU A 119 16.71 0.06 3.66
CA GLU A 119 17.13 1.41 4.05
C GLU A 119 16.19 2.51 3.54
N ASP A 120 15.30 2.20 2.58
CA ASP A 120 14.36 3.18 2.03
C ASP A 120 13.33 3.60 3.10
N PRO A 121 13.11 4.91 3.33
CA PRO A 121 12.09 5.37 4.29
C PRO A 121 10.68 4.84 3.97
N GLY A 122 10.32 4.71 2.70
CA GLY A 122 9.06 4.13 2.26
C GLY A 122 8.92 2.65 2.63
N PHE A 123 10.02 1.90 2.64
CA PHE A 123 10.04 0.53 3.15
C PHE A 123 9.71 0.52 4.64
N GLN A 124 10.41 1.33 5.44
CA GLN A 124 10.25 1.35 6.89
C GLN A 124 8.84 1.76 7.32
N VAL A 125 8.29 2.80 6.68
CA VAL A 125 6.92 3.27 6.93
C VAL A 125 5.91 2.17 6.61
N SER A 126 6.01 1.57 5.41
CA SER A 126 5.08 0.54 4.98
C SER A 126 5.17 -0.71 5.86
N TRP A 127 6.38 -1.13 6.23
CA TRP A 127 6.61 -2.25 7.13
C TRP A 127 6.02 -2.01 8.52
N CYS A 128 6.35 -0.87 9.14
CA CYS A 128 5.83 -0.54 10.47
C CYS A 128 4.31 -0.38 10.48
N HIS A 129 3.73 0.26 9.46
CA HIS A 129 2.28 0.36 9.32
C HIS A 129 1.62 -1.02 9.25
N ASN A 130 2.15 -1.94 8.43
CA ASN A 130 1.59 -3.30 8.32
C ASN A 130 1.76 -4.10 9.62
N LEU A 131 2.85 -3.91 10.37
CA LEU A 131 3.07 -4.61 11.64
C LEU A 131 2.03 -4.27 12.72
N LEU A 132 1.42 -3.08 12.65
CA LEU A 132 0.31 -2.69 13.55
C LEU A 132 -0.91 -3.61 13.40
N PHE A 133 -1.14 -4.12 12.18
CA PHE A 133 -2.31 -4.94 11.84
C PHE A 133 -1.98 -6.42 11.65
N ASN A 134 -0.70 -6.74 11.37
CA ASN A 134 -0.22 -8.10 11.21
C ASN A 134 1.00 -8.34 12.13
N SER A 135 0.73 -8.89 13.31
CA SER A 135 1.78 -9.18 14.31
C SER A 135 2.76 -10.28 13.88
N ARG A 136 2.45 -11.04 12.82
CA ARG A 136 3.30 -12.13 12.29
C ARG A 136 3.98 -11.73 10.98
N LEU A 137 4.14 -10.43 10.74
CA LEU A 137 4.79 -9.94 9.53
C LEU A 137 6.24 -10.44 9.45
N HIS A 138 6.59 -11.08 8.34
CA HIS A 138 7.95 -11.59 8.14
C HIS A 138 8.95 -10.42 8.02
N PRO A 139 10.17 -10.52 8.57
CA PRO A 139 11.17 -9.45 8.43
C PRO A 139 11.65 -9.27 6.98
N GLU A 140 11.77 -10.37 6.23
CA GLU A 140 12.26 -10.37 4.84
C GLU A 140 11.14 -10.23 3.78
N VAL A 141 10.09 -9.49 4.11
CA VAL A 141 9.05 -9.16 3.12
C VAL A 141 9.63 -8.41 1.93
N VAL A 142 8.96 -8.53 0.79
CA VAL A 142 9.23 -7.68 -0.37
C VAL A 142 8.21 -6.55 -0.37
N ILE A 143 8.68 -5.31 -0.38
CA ILE A 143 7.81 -4.14 -0.52
C ILE A 143 8.04 -3.54 -1.90
N LEU A 144 6.99 -3.50 -2.70
CA LEU A 144 7.00 -2.84 -4.00
C LEU A 144 6.45 -1.42 -3.86
N CYS A 145 7.13 -0.46 -4.49
CA CYS A 145 6.66 0.90 -4.67
C CYS A 145 6.04 1.03 -6.05
N PHE A 146 4.88 1.67 -6.12
CA PHE A 146 4.17 2.02 -7.34
C PHE A 146 4.14 3.54 -7.43
N GLU A 147 4.76 4.09 -8.47
CA GLU A 147 4.71 5.51 -8.80
C GLU A 147 3.70 5.72 -9.93
N PRO A 148 2.53 6.32 -9.63
CA PRO A 148 1.55 6.68 -10.63
C PRO A 148 2.09 7.66 -11.67
N ASN A 149 1.70 7.42 -12.92
CA ASN A 149 1.79 8.39 -14.01
C ASN A 149 0.40 8.99 -14.22
N TRP A 150 0.07 10.02 -13.45
CA TRP A 150 -1.24 10.68 -13.49
C TRP A 150 -1.64 11.19 -14.87
N GLY A 151 -0.69 11.65 -15.69
CA GLY A 151 -0.96 12.14 -17.04
C GLY A 151 -1.42 11.06 -18.03
N SER A 152 -1.24 9.78 -17.70
CA SER A 152 -1.72 8.66 -18.50
C SER A 152 -2.85 7.88 -17.84
N SER A 153 -3.13 8.13 -16.56
CA SER A 153 -4.20 7.49 -15.77
C SER A 153 -5.58 8.00 -16.16
N SER A 154 -6.60 7.20 -15.89
CA SER A 154 -7.99 7.52 -16.25
C SER A 154 -8.98 7.15 -15.15
N GLY A 155 -10.12 7.85 -15.13
CA GLY A 155 -11.26 7.54 -14.28
C GLY A 155 -12.54 7.51 -15.12
N LYS A 156 -13.34 6.47 -14.97
CA LYS A 156 -14.62 6.29 -15.68
C LYS A 156 -15.75 5.88 -14.73
N PRO A 157 -16.99 6.31 -14.95
CA PRO A 157 -18.14 5.79 -14.21
C PRO A 157 -18.31 4.29 -14.43
N ILE A 158 -18.68 3.57 -13.38
CA ILE A 158 -19.16 2.19 -13.50
C ILE A 158 -20.65 2.28 -13.85
N THR A 159 -21.02 1.80 -15.04
CA THR A 159 -22.40 1.80 -15.54
C THR A 159 -23.13 0.55 -15.11
#